data_AF-A0A858R4X2-F1
#
_entry.id   AF-A0A858R4X2-F1
#
_cell.length_a   1.000
_cell.length_b   1.000
_cell.length_c   1.000
_cell.angle_alpha   90.00
_cell.angle_beta   90.00
_cell.angle_gamma   90.00
#
_symmetry.space_group_name_H-M   'P 1'
#
loop_
_entity.id
_entity.type
_entity.pdbx_description
1 polymer ?
#
loop_
_entity_poly.entity_id
_entity_poly.type
_entity_poly.pdbx_seq_one_letter_code
_entity_poly.pdbx_strand_id
1 'polypeptide(L)' 'MAEPAWVRGKETPDDLAARLAEERAEIELGLQDFAVGRVVDLEDIEAWVDALERGENLPVPQSGR' A
#
# COMPACT_ATOMS: atom_id res chain seq x y z
N MET A 1 31.19 13.95 -11.68
CA MET A 1 29.77 14.14 -11.35
C MET A 1 29.36 12.97 -10.49
N ALA A 2 28.85 13.20 -9.29
CA ALA A 2 28.36 12.13 -8.41
C ALA A 2 26.93 11.76 -8.83
N GLU A 3 26.63 10.46 -8.92
CA GLU A 3 25.30 9.96 -9.29
C GLU A 3 24.26 10.27 -8.19
N PRO A 4 23.00 10.57 -8.56
CA PRO A 4 21.95 10.90 -7.61
C PRO A 4 21.47 9.68 -6.80
N ALA A 5 21.14 9.90 -5.53
CA ALA A 5 20.81 8.86 -4.53
C ALA A 5 19.58 7.97 -4.84
N TRP A 6 18.81 8.27 -5.89
CA TRP A 6 17.72 7.40 -6.35
C TRP A 6 18.20 6.24 -7.23
N VAL A 7 19.47 6.23 -7.64
CA VAL A 7 20.14 5.02 -8.12
C VAL A 7 20.38 4.14 -6.88
N ARG A 8 19.29 3.55 -6.35
CA ARG A 8 19.37 2.45 -5.38
C ARG A 8 20.38 1.47 -5.95
N GLY A 9 21.44 1.17 -5.18
CA GLY A 9 22.55 0.34 -5.61
C GLY A 9 22.02 -0.87 -6.38
N LYS A 10 22.55 -1.07 -7.60
CA LYS A 10 22.11 -2.04 -8.62
C LYS A 10 21.20 -3.14 -8.06
N GLU A 11 19.89 -2.89 -8.11
CA GLU A 11 18.87 -3.91 -7.84
C GLU A 11 19.24 -5.16 -8.66
N THR A 12 19.44 -6.29 -8.00
CA THR A 12 19.74 -7.53 -8.70
C THR A 12 18.49 -8.02 -9.42
N PRO A 13 18.60 -8.92 -10.41
CA PRO A 13 17.43 -9.52 -11.03
C PRO A 13 16.48 -10.20 -10.02
N ASP A 14 17.02 -10.75 -8.94
CA ASP A 14 16.25 -11.40 -7.88
C ASP A 14 15.52 -10.37 -6.99
N ASP A 15 16.18 -9.25 -6.66
CA ASP A 15 15.54 -8.14 -5.93
C ASP A 15 14.40 -7.53 -6.76
N LEU A 16 14.62 -7.37 -8.06
CA LEU A 16 13.61 -6.89 -9.00
C LEU A 16 12.43 -7.85 -9.08
N ALA A 17 12.69 -9.16 -9.16
CA ALA A 17 11.63 -10.16 -9.20
C ALA A 17 10.81 -10.18 -7.91
N ALA A 18 11.45 -10.04 -6.75
CA ALA A 18 10.79 -9.96 -5.46
C ALA A 18 9.90 -8.71 -5.36
N ARG A 19 10.43 -7.54 -5.73
CA ARG A 19 9.66 -6.29 -5.75
C ARG A 19 8.46 -6.35 -6.70
N LEU A 20 8.65 -6.87 -7.91
CA LEU A 20 7.55 -7.01 -8.88
C LEU A 20 6.49 -8.01 -8.42
N ALA A 21 6.86 -9.05 -7.66
CA ALA A 21 5.91 -9.97 -7.07
C ALA A 21 5.10 -9.31 -5.94
N GLU A 22 5.74 -8.50 -5.10
CA GLU A 22 5.08 -7.69 -4.06
C GLU A 22 4.11 -6.66 -4.67
N GLU A 23 4.58 -5.87 -5.64
CA GLU A 23 3.74 -4.87 -6.34
C GLU A 23 2.54 -5.53 -7.05
N ARG A 24 2.73 -6.70 -7.65
CA ARG A 24 1.63 -7.47 -8.24
C ARG A 24 0.62 -7.91 -7.18
N ALA A 25 1.07 -8.38 -6.02
CA ALA A 25 0.19 -8.81 -4.94
C ALA A 25 -0.65 -7.64 -4.41
N GLU A 26 -0.06 -6.45 -4.27
CA GLU A 26 -0.78 -5.23 -3.88
C GLU A 26 -1.85 -4.83 -4.90
N ILE A 27 -1.52 -4.89 -6.21
CA ILE A 27 -2.49 -4.61 -7.28
C ILE A 27 -3.62 -5.64 -7.27
N GLU A 28 -3.30 -6.92 -7.11
CA GLU A 28 -4.31 -7.99 -7.06
C GLU A 28 -5.25 -7.83 -5.85
N LEU A 29 -4.74 -7.38 -4.70
CA LEU A 29 -5.56 -7.04 -3.54
C LEU A 29 -6.49 -5.86 -3.84
N GLY A 30 -5.97 -4.78 -4.44
CA GLY A 30 -6.79 -3.63 -4.83
C GLY A 30 -7.88 -3.98 -5.86
N LEU A 31 -7.59 -4.89 -6.79
CA LEU A 31 -8.59 -5.40 -7.74
C LEU A 31 -9.68 -6.23 -7.05
N GLN A 32 -9.33 -7.01 -6.02
CA GLN A 32 -10.33 -7.76 -5.24
C GLN A 32 -11.25 -6.81 -4.48
N ASP A 33 -10.69 -5.79 -3.81
CA ASP A 33 -11.47 -4.77 -3.12
C ASP A 33 -12.41 -4.02 -4.10
N PHE A 34 -11.91 -3.66 -5.28
CA PHE A 34 -12.73 -3.07 -6.34
C PHE A 34 -13.85 -4.02 -6.81
N ALA A 35 -13.54 -5.30 -7.05
CA ALA A 35 -14.50 -6.28 -7.56
C ALA A 35 -15.65 -6.54 -6.59
N VAL A 36 -15.41 -6.47 -5.27
CA VAL A 36 -16.45 -6.60 -4.25
C VAL A 36 -17.15 -5.27 -3.93
N GLY A 37 -16.83 -4.21 -4.66
CA GLY A 37 -17.42 -2.88 -4.46
C GLY A 37 -17.03 -2.24 -3.13
N ARG A 38 -15.87 -2.61 -2.58
CA ARG A 38 -15.36 -2.01 -1.35
C ARG A 38 -14.84 -0.61 -1.67
N VAL A 39 -15.70 0.38 -1.46
CA VAL A 39 -15.31 1.78 -1.51
C VAL A 39 -14.79 2.15 -0.12
N VAL A 40 -13.51 2.48 -0.03
CA VAL A 40 -12.93 3.10 1.17
C VAL A 40 -12.69 4.56 0.85
N ASP A 41 -13.35 5.46 1.57
CA ASP A 41 -13.13 6.89 1.40
C ASP A 41 -11.79 7.31 2.03
N LEU A 42 -11.21 8.39 1.51
CA LEU A 42 -9.92 8.90 1.99
C LEU A 42 -9.93 9.17 3.51
N GLU A 43 -11.05 9.67 4.03
CA GLU A 43 -11.23 9.96 5.46
C GLU A 43 -11.07 8.70 6.34
N ASP A 44 -11.52 7.54 5.87
CA ASP A 44 -11.36 6.28 6.59
C ASP A 44 -9.91 5.80 6.54
N ILE A 45 -9.23 6.00 5.41
CA ILE A 45 -7.79 5.69 5.28
C ILE A 45 -6.98 6.57 6.25
N GLU A 46 -7.25 7.87 6.28
CA GLU A 46 -6.59 8.82 7.19
C GLU A 46 -6.83 8.44 8.65
N ALA A 47 -8.07 8.10 9.03
CA ALA A 47 -8.39 7.65 10.38
C ALA A 47 -7.67 6.34 10.77
N TRP A 48 -7.50 5.41 9.83
CA TRP A 48 -6.72 4.18 10.05
C TRP A 48 -5.25 4.46 10.23
N VAL A 49 -4.66 5.35 9.41
CA VAL A 49 -3.25 5.76 9.53
C VAL A 49 -3.01 6.38 10.91
N ASP A 50 -3.87 7.31 11.33
CA ASP A 50 -3.82 7.94 12.65
C ASP A 50 -3.88 6.91 13.79
N ALA A 51 -4.76 5.90 13.69
CA ALA A 51 -4.89 4.84 14.69
C ALA A 51 -3.65 3.94 14.75
N LEU A 52 -3.05 3.61 13.59
CA LEU A 52 -1.82 2.83 13.51
C LEU A 52 -0.64 3.56 14.17
N GLU A 53 -0.48 4.85 13.90
CA GLU A 53 0.58 5.67 14.49
C GLU A 53 0.46 5.76 16.02
N ARG A 54 -0.76 5.66 16.56
CA ARG A 54 -1.05 5.67 17.99
C ARG A 54 -1.02 4.28 18.64
N GLY A 55 -0.91 3.22 17.84
CA GLY A 55 -0.99 1.83 18.31
C GLY A 55 -2.37 1.45 18.86
N GLU A 56 -3.41 2.10 18.36
CA GLU A 56 -4.81 1.86 18.75
C GLU A 56 -5.49 0.83 17.83
N ASN A 57 -6.69 0.41 18.20
CA ASN A 57 -7.50 -0.42 17.31
C ASN A 57 -7.98 0.40 16.10
N LEU A 58 -7.95 -0.21 14.92
CA LEU A 58 -8.44 0.42 13.70
C LEU A 58 -9.95 0.73 13.82
N PRO A 59 -10.38 1.98 13.58
CA PRO A 59 -11.80 2.33 13.57
C PRO A 59 -12.56 1.55 12.48
N VAL A 60 -13.86 1.37 12.69
CA VAL A 60 -14.74 0.80 11.65
C VAL A 60 -14.88 1.83 10.53
N PRO A 61 -14.68 1.45 9.25
CA PRO A 61 -14.82 2.38 8.13
C PRO A 61 -16.26 2.89 8.05
N GLN A 62 -16.41 4.18 7.73
CA GLN A 62 -17.70 4.83 7.56
C GLN A 62 -18.22 4.68 6.13
N SER A 63 -17.32 4.64 5.14
CA SER A 63 -17.63 4.31 3.76
C SER A 63 -18.01 2.83 3.66
N GLY A 64 -19.27 2.55 3.34
CA GLY A 64 -19.86 1.21 3.35
C GLY A 64 -21.13 1.04 4.19
N ARG A 65 -21.62 2.12 4.81
CA ARG A 65 -23.02 2.21 5.28
C ARG A 65 -23.98 2.68 4.20
#